data_AF-A0A8S8YQI4-F1
#
_entry.id   AF-A0A8S8YQI4-F1
#
_cell.length_a   1.000
_cell.length_b   1.000
_cell.length_c   1.000
_cell.angle_alpha   90.00
_cell.angle_beta   90.00
_cell.angle_gamma   90.00
#
_symmetry.space_group_name_H-M   'P 1'
#
loop_
_entity.id
_entity.type
_entity.pdbx_description
1 polymer ?
#
loop_
_entity_poly.entity_id
_entity_poly.type
_entity_poly.pdbx_seq_one_letter_code
_entity_poly.pdbx_strand_id
1 'polypeptide(L)'
;MQEKKEQLRLARVEDFRNKKLVMNRLGKTIELIVKLENNLDDESKDEQRSKLRDQLETRGLEAARDHEMLELAGTPQDIVDFRRKIAPVLCLHACPHCGEEMDPRGSNIMESPSDFSFICWDCEEEFHAPMAQSVESRLNNGSRISIDPNVKPRLPVVKAPLKDQSSSITDLMMRDLESAGASADELEAALESSTPLRCSDEHR
;
A
#
# COMPACT_ATOMS: atom_id res chain seq x y z
N MET A 1 -29.57 -10.18 2.14
CA MET A 1 -28.67 -9.01 2.26
C MET A 1 -27.56 -9.27 3.28
N GLN A 2 -27.87 -9.82 4.47
CA GLN A 2 -26.88 -10.22 5.47
C GLN A 2 -25.93 -11.35 5.00
N GLU A 3 -26.44 -12.41 4.38
CA GLU A 3 -25.60 -13.52 3.89
C GLU A 3 -24.55 -13.09 2.86
N LYS A 4 -24.89 -12.15 1.97
CA LYS A 4 -23.93 -11.59 1.00
C LYS A 4 -22.85 -10.74 1.68
N LYS A 5 -23.17 -10.06 2.77
CA LYS A 5 -22.19 -9.31 3.57
C LYS A 5 -21.24 -10.26 4.31
N GLU A 6 -21.79 -11.31 4.89
CA GLU A 6 -21.02 -12.32 5.61
C GLU A 6 -20.06 -13.08 4.67
N GLN A 7 -20.53 -13.41 3.46
CA GLN A 7 -19.67 -13.98 2.40
C GLN A 7 -18.54 -13.04 1.97
N LEU A 8 -18.82 -11.75 1.79
CA LEU A 8 -17.78 -10.76 1.46
C LEU A 8 -16.77 -10.59 2.59
N ARG A 9 -17.22 -10.68 3.84
CA ARG A 9 -16.36 -10.61 5.02
C ARG A 9 -15.44 -11.83 5.09
N LEU A 10 -15.98 -13.04 4.97
CA LEU A 10 -15.20 -14.28 4.95
C LEU A 10 -14.18 -14.31 3.81
N ALA A 11 -14.60 -13.94 2.59
CA ALA A 11 -13.71 -13.87 1.44
C ALA A 11 -12.54 -12.88 1.65
N ARG A 12 -12.80 -11.74 2.31
CA ARG A 12 -11.75 -10.77 2.65
C ARG A 12 -10.79 -11.33 3.69
N VAL A 13 -11.30 -11.97 4.75
CA VAL A 13 -10.46 -12.61 5.78
C VAL A 13 -9.57 -13.70 5.18
N GLU A 14 -10.13 -14.55 4.30
CA GLU A 14 -9.38 -15.60 3.62
C GLU A 14 -8.29 -15.04 2.69
N ASP A 15 -8.59 -13.99 1.93
CA ASP A 15 -7.61 -13.31 1.07
C ASP A 15 -6.45 -12.73 1.91
N PHE A 16 -6.74 -12.08 3.05
CA PHE A 16 -5.71 -11.59 3.96
C PHE A 16 -4.89 -12.72 4.59
N ARG A 17 -5.50 -13.84 4.99
CA ARG A 17 -4.78 -15.00 5.53
C ARG A 17 -3.84 -15.61 4.49
N ASN A 18 -4.30 -15.75 3.25
CA ASN A 18 -3.48 -16.22 2.15
C ASN A 18 -2.30 -15.27 1.90
N LYS A 19 -2.55 -13.96 1.86
CA LYS A 19 -1.49 -12.94 1.73
C LYS A 19 -0.51 -12.98 2.91
N LYS A 20 -0.97 -13.15 4.16
CA LYS A 20 -0.11 -13.28 5.36
C LYS A 20 0.82 -14.49 5.24
N LEU A 21 0.33 -15.63 4.78
CA LEU A 21 1.15 -16.83 4.55
C LEU A 21 2.23 -16.60 3.49
N VAL A 22 1.87 -16.00 2.36
CA VAL A 22 2.82 -15.69 1.27
C VAL A 22 3.84 -14.65 1.73
N MET A 23 3.43 -13.61 2.47
CA MET A 23 4.32 -12.59 3.02
C MET A 23 5.32 -13.17 4.04
N ASN A 24 4.89 -14.13 4.86
CA ASN A 24 5.76 -14.84 5.79
C ASN A 24 6.79 -15.72 5.06
N ARG A 25 6.38 -16.40 3.99
CA ARG A 25 7.28 -17.18 3.13
C ARG A 25 8.29 -16.27 2.44
N LEU A 26 7.84 -15.20 1.79
CA LEU A 26 8.67 -14.21 1.12
C LEU A 26 9.72 -13.61 2.08
N GLY A 27 9.30 -13.23 3.29
CA GLY A 27 10.20 -12.71 4.31
C GLY A 27 11.33 -13.67 4.68
N LYS A 28 11.04 -14.98 4.79
CA LYS A 28 12.06 -16.01 5.04
C LYS A 28 12.99 -16.20 3.86
N THR A 29 12.47 -16.16 2.63
CA THR A 29 13.27 -16.26 1.41
C THR A 29 14.25 -15.10 1.30
N ILE A 30 13.77 -13.87 1.54
CA ILE A 30 14.61 -12.66 1.57
C ILE A 30 15.70 -12.76 2.65
N GLU A 31 15.35 -13.20 3.86
CA GLU A 31 16.34 -13.39 4.94
C GLU A 31 17.43 -14.40 4.54
N LEU A 32 17.05 -15.47 3.84
CA LEU A 32 17.99 -16.47 3.34
C LEU A 32 18.89 -15.91 2.23
N ILE A 33 18.34 -15.12 1.31
CA ILE A 33 19.10 -14.43 0.25
C ILE A 33 20.20 -13.58 0.89
N VAL A 34 19.85 -12.72 1.85
CA VAL A 34 20.82 -11.87 2.55
C VAL A 34 21.92 -12.69 3.23
N LYS A 35 21.58 -13.83 3.85
CA LYS A 35 22.58 -14.74 4.43
C LYS A 35 23.51 -15.35 3.38
N LEU A 36 22.96 -15.75 2.23
CA LEU A 36 23.72 -16.33 1.13
C LEU A 36 24.64 -15.30 0.46
N GLU A 37 24.20 -14.04 0.31
CA GLU A 37 25.01 -12.93 -0.21
C GLU A 37 26.19 -12.65 0.71
N ASN A 38 25.96 -12.52 2.03
CA ASN A 38 27.05 -12.34 3.00
C ASN A 38 28.07 -13.49 2.93
N ASN A 39 27.59 -14.75 2.84
CA ASN A 39 28.47 -15.90 2.69
C ASN A 39 29.23 -15.87 1.36
N LEU A 40 28.62 -15.42 0.26
CA LEU A 40 29.27 -15.32 -1.06
C LEU A 40 30.42 -14.30 -1.05
N ASP A 41 30.26 -13.21 -0.31
CA ASP A 41 31.28 -12.17 -0.15
C ASP A 41 32.50 -12.69 0.64
N ASP A 42 32.26 -13.47 1.70
CA ASP A 42 33.31 -14.07 2.53
C ASP A 42 33.98 -15.32 1.91
N GLU A 43 33.35 -15.94 0.91
CA GLU A 43 33.80 -17.22 0.36
C GLU A 43 34.95 -17.06 -0.63
N SER A 44 36.04 -17.78 -0.39
CA SER A 44 37.27 -17.70 -1.18
C SER A 44 37.42 -18.80 -2.23
N LYS A 45 36.61 -19.87 -2.14
CA LYS A 45 36.67 -21.01 -3.07
C LYS A 45 35.67 -20.87 -4.21
N ASP A 46 36.15 -20.84 -5.44
CA ASP A 46 35.33 -20.66 -6.65
C ASP A 46 34.20 -21.69 -6.80
N GLU A 47 34.45 -22.96 -6.49
CA GLU A 47 33.40 -24.00 -6.52
C GLU A 47 32.26 -23.73 -5.53
N GLN A 48 32.58 -23.19 -4.35
CA GLN A 48 31.57 -22.83 -3.35
C GLN A 48 30.85 -21.54 -3.74
N ARG A 49 31.56 -20.56 -4.31
CA ARG A 49 30.96 -19.35 -4.89
C ARG A 49 29.97 -19.67 -6.00
N SER A 50 30.29 -20.62 -6.89
CA SER A 50 29.36 -21.05 -7.95
C SER A 50 28.08 -21.63 -7.37
N LYS A 51 28.19 -22.53 -6.38
CA LYS A 51 27.01 -23.12 -5.70
C LYS A 51 26.16 -22.08 -4.98
N LEU A 52 26.79 -21.08 -4.37
CA LEU A 52 26.09 -19.97 -3.71
C LEU A 52 25.34 -19.10 -4.73
N ARG A 53 25.92 -18.83 -5.91
CA ARG A 53 25.24 -18.12 -7.00
C ARG A 53 24.01 -18.88 -7.51
N ASP A 54 24.13 -20.20 -7.71
CA ASP A 54 22.99 -21.03 -8.15
C ASP A 54 21.85 -21.03 -7.12
N GLN A 55 22.20 -21.05 -5.83
CA GLN A 55 21.22 -20.92 -4.74
C GLN A 55 20.59 -19.53 -4.74
N LEU A 56 21.37 -18.46 -4.88
CA LEU A 56 20.85 -17.10 -4.95
C LEU A 56 19.89 -16.90 -6.13
N GLU A 57 20.20 -17.45 -7.30
CA GLU A 57 19.30 -17.42 -8.45
C GLU A 57 17.98 -18.13 -8.16
N THR A 58 18.05 -19.34 -7.59
CA THR A 58 16.85 -20.12 -7.22
C THR A 58 15.99 -19.35 -6.21
N ARG A 59 16.60 -18.77 -5.17
CA ARG A 59 15.89 -17.99 -4.15
C ARG A 59 15.35 -16.67 -4.69
N GLY A 60 16.06 -16.04 -5.61
CA GLY A 60 15.60 -14.84 -6.31
C GLY A 60 14.31 -15.10 -7.09
N LEU A 61 14.22 -16.23 -7.80
CA LEU A 61 13.01 -16.64 -8.52
C LEU A 61 11.84 -16.97 -7.57
N GLU A 62 12.12 -17.62 -6.43
CA GLU A 62 11.11 -17.87 -5.39
C GLU A 62 10.56 -16.54 -4.82
N ALA A 63 11.44 -15.60 -4.51
CA ALA A 63 11.06 -14.30 -3.99
C ALA A 63 10.26 -13.49 -5.02
N ALA A 64 10.67 -13.50 -6.30
CA ALA A 64 9.95 -12.80 -7.37
C ALA A 64 8.53 -13.35 -7.57
N ARG A 65 8.36 -14.68 -7.50
CA ARG A 65 7.05 -15.32 -7.59
C ARG A 65 6.12 -14.91 -6.44
N ASP A 66 6.63 -14.93 -5.22
CA ASP A 66 5.85 -14.56 -4.04
C ASP A 66 5.53 -13.05 -4.03
N HIS A 67 6.43 -12.23 -4.57
CA HIS A 67 6.22 -10.80 -4.75
C HIS A 67 5.10 -10.50 -5.76
N GLU A 68 5.07 -11.22 -6.89
CA GLU A 68 4.01 -11.13 -7.89
C GLU A 68 2.67 -11.60 -7.33
N MET A 69 2.66 -12.71 -6.58
CA MET A 69 1.45 -13.26 -5.95
C MET A 69 0.83 -12.32 -4.90
N LEU A 70 1.64 -11.48 -4.27
CA LEU A 70 1.17 -10.46 -3.34
C LEU A 70 0.79 -9.14 -4.01
N GLU A 71 0.94 -9.03 -5.33
CA GLU A 71 0.73 -7.80 -6.12
C GLU A 71 1.44 -6.59 -5.49
N LEU A 72 2.60 -6.82 -4.88
CA LEU A 72 3.34 -5.76 -4.21
C LEU A 72 3.89 -4.80 -5.27
N ALA A 73 3.64 -3.51 -5.08
CA ALA A 73 4.28 -2.48 -5.89
C ALA A 73 5.70 -2.26 -5.38
N GLY A 74 6.69 -2.35 -6.28
CA GLY A 74 8.10 -2.10 -5.97
C GLY A 74 9.02 -3.24 -6.40
N THR A 75 10.30 -3.06 -6.12
CA THR A 75 11.36 -4.06 -6.27
C THR A 75 11.50 -4.89 -4.99
N PRO A 76 12.13 -6.08 -5.01
CA PRO A 76 12.42 -6.84 -3.79
C PRO A 76 13.18 -6.02 -2.72
N GLN A 77 13.99 -5.05 -3.14
CA GLN A 77 14.68 -4.11 -2.25
C GLN A 77 13.71 -3.17 -1.53
N ASP A 78 12.62 -2.76 -2.18
CA ASP A 78 11.55 -1.95 -1.58
C ASP A 78 10.79 -2.74 -0.50
N ILE A 79 10.70 -4.08 -0.60
CA ILE A 79 10.13 -4.94 0.45
C ILE A 79 11.05 -5.00 1.67
N VAL A 80 12.36 -5.16 1.46
CA VAL A 80 13.36 -5.10 2.53
C VAL A 80 13.30 -3.74 3.21
N ASP A 81 13.24 -2.67 2.43
CA ASP A 81 13.15 -1.31 2.92
C ASP A 81 11.81 -1.03 3.61
N PHE A 82 10.70 -1.60 3.13
CA PHE A 82 9.43 -1.57 3.85
C PHE A 82 9.60 -2.19 5.23
N ARG A 83 10.17 -3.39 5.35
CA ARG A 83 10.39 -4.03 6.65
C ARG A 83 11.38 -3.30 7.56
N ARG A 84 12.43 -2.67 7.00
CA ARG A 84 13.44 -1.95 7.80
C ARG A 84 13.05 -0.52 8.16
N LYS A 85 12.32 0.17 7.28
CA LYS A 85 12.09 1.62 7.37
C LYS A 85 10.62 1.96 7.60
N ILE A 86 9.68 1.19 7.05
CA ILE A 86 8.24 1.52 7.10
C ILE A 86 7.50 0.69 8.17
N ALA A 87 7.71 -0.62 8.25
CA ALA A 87 7.09 -1.50 9.24
C ALA A 87 7.38 -1.09 10.70
N PRO A 88 8.59 -0.62 11.07
CA PRO A 88 8.85 -0.12 12.42
C PRO A 88 8.14 1.22 12.71
N VAL A 89 7.73 1.94 11.66
CA VAL A 89 7.02 3.23 11.75
C VAL A 89 5.50 3.04 11.66
N LEU A 90 5.05 1.97 10.99
CA LEU A 90 3.66 1.52 11.04
C LEU A 90 3.34 1.18 12.50
N CYS A 91 2.40 1.92 13.08
CA CYS A 91 1.83 1.57 14.37
C CYS A 91 1.02 0.28 14.18
N LEU A 92 1.68 -0.87 14.30
CA LEU A 92 1.02 -2.17 14.42
C LEU A 92 0.41 -2.22 15.82
N HIS A 93 -0.90 -2.45 15.88
CA HIS A 93 -1.62 -2.61 17.15
C HIS A 93 -1.78 -4.09 17.43
N ALA A 94 -1.52 -4.50 18.67
CA ALA A 94 -1.88 -5.84 19.11
C ALA A 94 -3.41 -5.96 19.20
N CYS A 95 -3.97 -7.04 18.65
CA CYS A 95 -5.36 -7.39 18.89
C CYS A 95 -5.61 -7.54 20.40
N PRO A 96 -6.67 -6.92 20.96
CA PRO A 96 -6.97 -7.04 22.39
C PRO A 96 -7.40 -8.45 22.83
N HIS A 97 -7.77 -9.32 21.88
CA HIS A 97 -8.23 -10.67 22.14
C HIS A 97 -7.14 -11.73 22.00
N CYS A 98 -6.47 -11.78 20.84
CA CYS A 98 -5.44 -12.80 20.55
C CYS A 98 -3.99 -12.30 20.67
N GLY A 99 -3.76 -10.99 20.81
CA GLY A 99 -2.43 -10.40 20.94
C GLY A 99 -1.62 -10.32 19.64
N GLU A 100 -2.16 -10.78 18.51
CA GLU A 100 -1.49 -10.75 17.21
C GLU A 100 -1.34 -9.32 16.68
N GLU A 101 -0.25 -9.08 15.95
CA GLU A 101 0.05 -7.79 15.33
C GLU A 101 -0.93 -7.49 14.19
N MET A 102 -1.51 -6.30 14.23
CA MET A 102 -2.50 -5.85 13.25
C MET A 102 -2.22 -4.46 12.72
N ASP A 103 -2.38 -4.27 11.41
CA ASP A 103 -2.41 -2.94 10.80
C ASP A 103 -3.83 -2.35 10.90
N PRO A 104 -4.05 -1.25 11.63
CA PRO A 104 -5.35 -0.62 11.75
C PRO A 104 -5.91 -0.11 10.42
N ARG A 105 -5.05 0.23 9.46
CA ARG A 105 -5.49 0.76 8.16
C ARG A 105 -6.21 -0.31 7.35
N GLY A 106 -5.62 -1.50 7.29
CA GLY A 106 -6.22 -2.66 6.65
C GLY A 106 -7.39 -3.25 7.44
N SER A 107 -7.36 -3.14 8.78
CA SER A 107 -8.32 -3.75 9.69
C SER A 107 -9.59 -2.93 9.96
N ASN A 108 -9.70 -1.73 9.41
CA ASN A 108 -10.84 -0.84 9.63
C ASN A 108 -12.10 -1.34 8.88
N ILE A 109 -13.22 -1.43 9.61
CA ILE A 109 -14.53 -1.73 9.04
C ILE A 109 -15.11 -0.45 8.42
N MET A 110 -14.82 -0.26 7.12
CA MET A 110 -15.25 0.92 6.34
C MET A 110 -16.76 1.02 6.09
N GLU A 111 -17.59 0.09 6.59
CA GLU A 111 -19.06 0.14 6.40
C GLU A 111 -19.69 1.34 7.12
N SER A 112 -19.07 1.81 8.20
CA SER A 112 -19.52 2.96 9.00
C SER A 112 -18.35 3.94 9.19
N PRO A 113 -18.20 4.97 8.33
CA PRO A 113 -17.10 5.93 8.43
C PRO A 113 -17.13 6.77 9.71
N SER A 114 -18.23 6.71 10.47
CA SER A 114 -18.40 7.36 11.77
C SER A 114 -17.99 6.48 12.96
N ASP A 115 -17.73 5.18 12.76
CA ASP A 115 -17.39 4.26 13.84
C ASP A 115 -15.94 3.78 13.71
N PHE A 116 -15.23 3.72 14.83
CA PHE A 116 -13.82 3.32 14.89
C PHE A 116 -13.71 1.83 15.26
N SER A 117 -14.27 1.01 14.38
CA SER A 117 -14.40 -0.43 14.53
C SER A 117 -13.36 -1.15 13.70
N PHE A 118 -12.68 -2.10 14.34
CA PHE A 118 -11.65 -2.92 13.72
C PHE A 118 -12.07 -4.37 13.76
N ILE A 119 -11.66 -5.14 12.76
CA ILE A 119 -11.79 -6.60 12.78
C ILE A 119 -10.40 -7.21 12.94
N CYS A 120 -10.28 -8.17 13.86
CA CYS A 120 -9.10 -9.00 13.90
C CYS A 120 -9.12 -10.05 12.81
N TRP A 121 -8.10 -10.08 11.96
CA TRP A 121 -8.03 -11.06 10.86
C TRP A 121 -7.64 -12.47 11.33
N ASP A 122 -7.06 -12.60 12.52
CA ASP A 122 -6.68 -13.89 13.08
C ASP A 122 -7.84 -14.53 13.87
N CYS A 123 -8.40 -13.83 14.87
CA CYS A 123 -9.52 -14.36 15.67
C CYS A 123 -10.91 -13.99 15.13
N GLU A 124 -11.01 -13.20 14.06
CA GLU A 124 -12.27 -12.76 13.41
C GLU A 124 -13.19 -11.89 14.29
N GLU A 125 -12.74 -11.55 15.50
CA GLU A 125 -13.49 -10.73 16.44
C GLU A 125 -13.41 -9.24 16.06
N GLU A 126 -14.58 -8.59 16.08
CA GLU A 126 -14.67 -7.15 15.93
C GLU A 126 -14.47 -6.49 17.29
N PHE A 127 -13.68 -5.42 17.31
CA PHE A 127 -13.46 -4.63 18.51
C PHE A 127 -13.33 -3.16 18.17
N HIS A 128 -13.74 -2.32 19.10
CA HIS A 128 -13.57 -0.87 19.02
C HIS A 128 -12.23 -0.45 19.61
N ALA A 129 -11.67 0.65 19.11
CA ALA A 129 -10.54 1.27 19.79
C ALA A 129 -10.91 1.59 21.25
N PRO A 130 -10.01 1.35 22.24
CA PRO A 130 -10.28 1.68 23.65
C PRO A 130 -10.67 3.14 23.89
N MET A 131 -10.13 4.04 23.06
CA MET A 131 -10.48 5.46 23.08
C MET A 131 -11.91 5.72 22.58
N ALA A 132 -12.36 5.01 21.54
CA ALA A 132 -13.72 5.14 21.03
C ALA A 132 -14.74 4.69 22.09
N GLN A 133 -14.51 3.53 22.73
CA GLN A 133 -15.35 3.05 23.84
C GLN A 133 -15.41 4.04 25.01
N SER A 134 -14.27 4.66 25.35
CA SER A 134 -14.20 5.66 26.42
C SER A 134 -14.98 6.93 26.10
N VAL A 135 -14.92 7.39 24.84
CA VAL A 135 -15.68 8.55 24.36
C VAL A 135 -17.17 8.23 24.32
N GLU A 136 -17.54 7.10 23.74
CA GLU A 136 -18.92 6.66 23.61
C GLU A 136 -19.58 6.46 24.98
N SER A 137 -18.87 5.85 25.94
CA SER A 137 -19.33 5.73 27.33
C SER A 137 -19.59 7.10 27.98
N ARG A 138 -18.76 8.10 27.72
CA ARG A 138 -18.93 9.47 28.25
C ARG A 138 -20.06 10.23 27.57
N LEU A 139 -20.26 10.01 26.27
CA LEU A 139 -21.38 10.59 25.51
C LEU A 139 -22.71 9.97 25.94
N ASN A 140 -22.78 8.65 26.10
CA ASN A 140 -23.98 7.91 26.49
C ASN A 140 -24.38 8.15 27.95
N ASN A 141 -23.42 8.36 28.86
CA ASN A 141 -23.68 8.68 30.28
C ASN A 141 -23.99 10.17 30.55
N GLY A 142 -24.24 10.96 29.48
CA GLY A 142 -25.36 11.92 29.41
C GLY A 142 -25.43 13.12 30.35
N SER A 143 -24.38 13.49 31.09
CA SER A 143 -24.46 14.64 32.04
C SER A 143 -23.41 15.73 31.85
N ARG A 144 -22.36 15.51 31.04
CA ARG A 144 -21.17 16.39 31.04
C ARG A 144 -20.90 17.11 29.71
N ILE A 145 -21.41 16.62 28.59
CA ILE A 145 -21.17 17.17 27.25
C ILE A 145 -22.51 17.30 26.53
N SER A 146 -22.94 18.53 26.26
CA SER A 146 -24.09 18.82 25.40
C SER A 146 -23.57 19.16 24.01
N ILE A 147 -23.88 18.32 23.03
CA ILE A 147 -23.51 18.56 21.62
C ILE A 147 -24.69 19.26 20.95
N ASP A 148 -24.51 20.53 20.57
CA ASP A 148 -25.48 21.26 19.75
C ASP A 148 -25.17 21.00 18.26
N PRO A 149 -26.04 20.29 17.52
CA PRO A 149 -25.81 19.94 16.12
C PRO A 149 -25.83 21.14 15.17
N ASN A 150 -26.33 22.31 15.61
CA ASN A 150 -26.42 23.51 14.78
C ASN A 150 -25.20 24.44 14.91
N VAL A 151 -24.28 24.16 15.84
CA VAL A 151 -23.09 24.99 16.02
C VAL A 151 -22.08 24.69 14.92
N LYS A 152 -21.75 25.73 14.13
CA LYS A 152 -20.73 25.64 13.08
C LYS A 152 -19.36 25.29 13.68
N PRO A 153 -18.51 24.54 12.96
CA PRO A 153 -17.14 24.27 13.38
C PRO A 153 -16.41 25.56 13.75
N ARG A 154 -15.74 25.57 14.91
CA ARG A 154 -14.99 26.76 15.39
C ARG A 154 -13.79 27.09 14.52
N LEU A 155 -13.23 26.08 13.87
CA LEU A 155 -12.13 26.20 12.93
C LEU A 155 -12.66 26.28 11.50
N PRO A 156 -11.99 27.04 10.62
CA PRO A 156 -12.34 27.06 9.20
C PRO A 156 -12.18 25.65 8.64
N VAL A 157 -13.29 25.06 8.17
CA VAL A 157 -13.25 23.78 7.48
C VAL A 157 -12.57 24.00 6.15
N VAL A 158 -11.38 23.41 5.98
CA VAL A 158 -10.71 23.33 4.68
C VAL A 158 -11.63 22.52 3.77
N LYS A 159 -12.32 23.20 2.86
CA LYS A 159 -13.10 22.51 1.83
C LYS A 159 -12.11 21.85 0.89
N ALA A 160 -12.40 20.61 0.50
CA ALA A 160 -11.67 19.98 -0.60
C ALA A 160 -11.67 20.94 -1.81
N PRO A 161 -10.56 21.00 -2.56
CA PRO A 161 -10.53 21.80 -3.77
C PRO A 161 -11.73 21.45 -4.64
N LEU A 162 -12.41 22.49 -5.15
CA LEU A 162 -13.52 22.30 -6.07
C LEU A 162 -12.99 21.44 -7.22
N LYS A 163 -13.69 20.34 -7.53
CA LYS A 163 -13.37 19.56 -8.72
C LYS A 163 -13.38 20.52 -9.90
N ASP A 164 -12.28 20.54 -10.65
CA ASP A 164 -12.18 21.35 -11.85
C ASP A 164 -13.37 21.03 -12.77
N GLN A 165 -14.06 22.07 -13.25
CA GLN A 165 -15.24 21.90 -14.11
C GLN A 165 -14.86 21.47 -15.53
N SER A 166 -13.61 21.13 -15.81
CA SER A 166 -13.19 20.59 -17.11
C SER A 166 -13.78 19.19 -17.28
N SER A 167 -14.73 19.09 -18.19
CA SER A 167 -15.41 17.85 -18.57
C SER A 167 -14.49 16.83 -19.25
N SER A 168 -13.35 17.25 -19.80
CA SER A 168 -12.46 16.42 -20.61
C SER A 168 -10.98 16.77 -20.42
N ILE A 169 -10.11 15.77 -20.53
CA ILE A 169 -8.65 15.90 -20.52
C ILE A 169 -8.18 16.88 -21.61
N THR A 170 -8.90 16.94 -22.73
CA THR A 170 -8.61 17.88 -23.84
C THR A 170 -8.76 19.34 -23.42
N ASP A 171 -9.74 19.65 -22.57
CA ASP A 171 -10.00 21.02 -22.11
C ASP A 171 -8.94 21.47 -21.09
N LEU A 172 -8.38 20.52 -20.34
CA LEU A 172 -7.24 20.76 -19.45
C LEU A 172 -5.96 21.03 -20.26
N MET A 173 -5.67 20.19 -21.26
CA MET A 173 -4.52 20.39 -22.14
C MET A 173 -4.58 21.75 -22.83
N MET A 174 -5.75 22.15 -23.35
CA MET A 174 -5.91 23.45 -24.03
C MET A 174 -5.66 24.65 -23.09
N ARG A 175 -6.12 24.56 -21.84
CA ARG A 175 -5.88 25.61 -20.83
C ARG A 175 -4.42 25.70 -20.41
N ASP A 176 -3.74 24.54 -20.32
CA ASP A 176 -2.32 24.49 -20.02
C ASP A 176 -1.49 25.08 -21.17
N LEU A 177 -1.90 24.84 -22.43
CA LEU A 177 -1.30 25.46 -23.63
C LEU A 177 -1.46 26.99 -23.63
N GLU A 178 -2.66 27.48 -23.34
CA GLU A 178 -2.94 28.92 -23.22
C GLU A 178 -2.18 29.57 -22.06
N SER A 179 -2.05 28.87 -20.93
CA SER A 179 -1.31 29.35 -19.76
C SER A 179 0.20 29.35 -19.97
N ALA A 180 0.72 28.40 -20.74
CA ALA A 180 2.12 28.34 -21.16
C ALA A 180 2.46 29.31 -22.30
N GLY A 181 1.45 29.92 -22.94
CA GLY A 181 1.63 30.83 -24.07
C GLY A 181 2.21 30.17 -25.32
N ALA A 182 2.15 28.84 -25.41
CA ALA A 182 2.69 28.07 -26.52
C ALA A 182 1.62 27.84 -27.59
N SER A 183 1.98 28.08 -28.85
CA SER A 183 1.12 27.77 -29.99
C SER A 183 1.19 26.27 -30.33
N ALA A 184 0.10 25.69 -30.82
CA ALA A 184 0.03 24.27 -31.17
C ALA A 184 1.15 23.83 -32.14
N ASP A 185 1.56 24.73 -33.04
CA ASP A 185 2.62 24.51 -34.02
C ASP A 185 4.02 24.39 -33.38
N GLU A 186 4.27 25.07 -32.25
CA GLU A 186 5.56 24.98 -31.53
C GLU A 186 5.72 23.65 -30.79
N LEU A 187 4.61 23.07 -30.35
CA LEU A 187 4.59 21.76 -29.67
C LEU A 187 4.73 20.60 -30.65
N GLU A 188 4.10 20.70 -31.83
CA GLU A 188 4.29 19.73 -32.90
C GLU A 188 5.74 19.76 -33.40
N ALA A 189 6.33 20.95 -33.59
CA ALA A 189 7.74 21.10 -33.92
C ALA A 189 8.69 20.57 -32.82
N ALA A 190 8.37 20.78 -31.54
CA ALA A 190 9.14 20.22 -30.43
C ALA A 190 9.04 18.68 -30.39
N LEU A 191 7.86 18.13 -30.63
CA LEU A 191 7.63 16.68 -30.70
C LEU A 191 8.40 16.05 -31.88
N GLU A 192 8.35 16.66 -33.07
CA GLU A 192 9.12 16.22 -34.25
C GLU A 192 10.63 16.32 -34.01
N SER A 193 11.11 17.36 -33.30
CA SER A 193 12.53 17.49 -32.95
C SER A 193 12.99 16.49 -31.89
N SER A 194 12.06 15.97 -31.08
CA SER A 194 12.34 15.05 -29.98
C SER A 194 12.23 13.56 -30.36
N THR A 195 11.71 13.24 -31.55
CA THR A 195 11.75 11.87 -32.07
C THR A 195 13.17 11.49 -32.50
N PRO A 196 13.84 10.53 -31.83
CA PRO A 196 15.14 10.06 -32.28
C PRO A 196 14.97 9.30 -33.60
N LEU A 197 15.79 9.69 -34.58
CA LEU A 197 16.01 9.02 -35.86
C LEU A 197 15.91 7.50 -35.70
N ARG A 198 14.98 6.90 -36.47
CA ARG A 198 15.01 5.48 -36.82
C ARG A 198 16.44 5.14 -37.22
N CYS A 199 17.08 4.20 -36.53
CA CYS A 199 18.27 3.54 -37.04
C CYS A 199 17.88 2.87 -38.35
N SER A 200 18.33 3.46 -39.46
CA SER A 200 18.27 2.87 -40.78
C SER A 200 19.08 1.58 -40.76
N ASP A 201 18.40 0.45 -40.97
CA ASP A 201 19.05 -0.78 -41.42
C ASP A 201 19.69 -0.52 -42.78
N GLU A 202 21.01 -0.34 -42.83
CA GLU A 202 21.77 -0.47 -44.06
C GLU A 202 23.22 -0.92 -43.79
N HIS A 203 23.54 -2.10 -44.32
CA HIS A 203 24.85 -2.67 -44.66
C HIS A 203 25.77 -3.22 -43.54
N ARG A 204 25.83 -4.56 -43.39
CA ARG A 204 26.84 -5.44 -44.03
C ARG A 204 26.74 -6.89 -43.54
#